data_AF-Q5NV87-F1
#
_entry.id   AF-Q5NV87-F1
#
_cell.length_a   1.000
_cell.length_b   1.000
_cell.length_c   1.000
_cell.angle_alpha   90.00
_cell.angle_beta   90.00
_cell.angle_gamma   90.00
#
_symmetry.space_group_name_H-M   'P 1'
#
loop_
_entity.id
_entity.type
_entity.pdbx_description
1 polymer ?
#
loop_
_entity_poly.entity_id
_entity_poly.type
_entity_poly.pdbx_seq_one_letter_code
_entity_poly.pdbx_strand_id
1 'polypeptide(L)'
;RPVLTQPPSLSASPGATARLPCTLSSDLSVGGKNMFWYQQKPGSSPRLFLYHYSDSDKQLGPGVPSRVSGSKETSSNTAFLLISGLQPEDEADYYCQVYESSAN
;
A
#
# COMPACT_ATOMS: atom_id res chain seq x y z
N ARG A 1 -6.96 -18.23 6.07
CA ARG A 1 -6.86 -17.42 4.83
C ARG A 1 -6.60 -16.00 5.27
N PRO A 2 -5.49 -15.38 4.85
CA PRO A 2 -5.15 -14.04 5.30
C PRO A 2 -6.25 -13.05 4.93
N VAL A 3 -6.59 -12.20 5.88
CA VAL A 3 -7.53 -11.08 5.68
C VAL A 3 -6.76 -9.78 5.80
N LEU A 4 -6.95 -8.90 4.82
CA LEU A 4 -6.43 -7.54 4.85
C LEU A 4 -7.56 -6.58 5.23
N THR A 5 -7.27 -5.68 6.14
CA THR A 5 -8.20 -4.64 6.58
C THR A 5 -7.64 -3.28 6.21
N GLN A 6 -8.45 -2.47 5.53
CA GLN A 6 -8.18 -1.07 5.22
C GLN A 6 -9.31 -0.20 5.79
N PRO A 7 -9.03 1.04 6.18
CA PRO A 7 -10.08 1.99 6.52
C PRO A 7 -10.96 2.24 5.28
N PRO A 8 -12.26 2.51 5.46
CA PRO A 8 -13.17 2.73 4.34
C PRO A 8 -12.83 4.00 3.54
N SER A 9 -12.23 4.99 4.18
CA SER A 9 -11.73 6.21 3.55
C SER A 9 -10.63 6.85 4.39
N LEU A 10 -9.85 7.72 3.76
CA LEU A 10 -8.88 8.58 4.40
C LEU A 10 -8.89 9.94 3.69
N SER A 11 -8.85 11.02 4.45
CA SER A 11 -8.79 12.39 3.92
C SER A 11 -7.59 13.11 4.50
N ALA A 12 -6.92 13.91 3.67
CA ALA A 12 -5.78 14.72 4.06
C ALA A 12 -5.70 15.97 3.17
N SER A 13 -5.10 17.04 3.69
CA SER A 13 -4.98 18.31 2.97
C SER A 13 -3.97 18.21 1.81
N PRO A 14 -4.14 19.01 0.74
CA PRO A 14 -3.12 19.16 -0.31
C PRO A 14 -1.74 19.50 0.29
N GLY A 15 -0.68 18.88 -0.24
CA GLY A 15 0.68 19.03 0.27
C GLY A 15 1.01 18.23 1.54
N ALA A 16 0.01 17.69 2.25
CA ALA A 16 0.25 16.81 3.39
C ALA A 16 0.78 15.43 2.95
N THR A 17 1.22 14.62 3.92
CA THR A 17 1.55 13.22 3.69
C THR A 17 0.38 12.34 4.07
N ALA A 18 -0.13 11.57 3.11
CA ALA A 18 -1.09 10.51 3.39
C ALA A 18 -0.36 9.24 3.84
N ARG A 19 -0.90 8.58 4.88
CA ARG A 19 -0.40 7.30 5.39
C ARG A 19 -1.56 6.31 5.44
N LEU A 20 -1.68 5.48 4.39
CA LEU A 20 -2.78 4.53 4.23
C LEU A 20 -2.37 3.19 4.87
N PRO A 21 -3.08 2.72 5.91
CA PRO A 21 -2.80 1.44 6.54
C PRO A 21 -3.46 0.27 5.81
N CYS A 22 -2.77 -0.86 5.83
CA CYS A 22 -3.26 -2.17 5.43
C CYS A 22 -2.83 -3.20 6.49
N THR A 23 -3.78 -3.61 7.33
CA THR A 23 -3.52 -4.51 8.45
C THR A 23 -3.78 -5.95 8.05
N LEU A 24 -2.81 -6.82 8.26
CA LEU A 24 -2.91 -8.26 8.02
C LEU A 24 -3.43 -8.97 9.27
N SER A 25 -4.25 -10.00 9.10
CA SER A 25 -4.70 -10.87 10.19
C SER A 25 -3.52 -11.48 10.96
N SER A 26 -3.73 -11.75 12.25
CA SER A 26 -2.67 -12.08 13.22
C SER A 26 -1.94 -13.40 12.99
N ASP A 27 -2.43 -14.26 12.09
CA ASP A 27 -1.83 -15.54 11.76
C ASP A 27 -0.59 -15.42 10.87
N LEU A 28 -0.36 -14.27 10.23
CA LEU A 28 0.79 -14.02 9.35
C LEU A 28 1.47 -12.69 9.71
N SER A 29 2.77 -12.58 9.46
CA SER A 29 3.52 -11.32 9.64
C SER A 29 3.77 -10.60 8.31
N VAL A 30 3.49 -9.28 8.27
CA VAL A 30 3.82 -8.43 7.11
C VAL A 30 5.33 -8.38 6.80
N GLY A 31 6.20 -8.67 7.78
CA GLY A 31 7.65 -8.57 7.64
C GLY A 31 8.22 -9.47 6.53
N GLY A 32 7.64 -10.67 6.34
CA GLY A 32 8.10 -11.65 5.36
C GLY A 32 7.21 -11.77 4.12
N LYS A 33 6.29 -10.83 3.86
CA LYS A 33 5.31 -10.94 2.77
C LYS A 33 5.50 -9.88 1.69
N ASN A 34 5.16 -10.21 0.46
CA ASN A 34 5.12 -9.24 -0.62
C ASN A 34 3.84 -8.41 -0.51
N MET A 35 3.99 -7.10 -0.32
CA MET A 35 2.85 -6.16 -0.28
C MET A 35 2.75 -5.45 -1.62
N PHE A 36 1.56 -5.51 -2.21
CA PHE A 36 1.22 -4.78 -3.42
C PHE A 36 0.17 -3.74 -3.09
N TRP A 37 0.35 -2.55 -3.63
CA TRP A 37 -0.62 -1.47 -3.59
C TRP A 37 -1.07 -1.17 -5.00
N TYR A 38 -2.37 -1.01 -5.16
CA TYR A 38 -3.02 -0.64 -6.40
C TYR A 38 -3.75 0.67 -6.24
N GLN A 39 -3.70 1.49 -7.28
CA GLN A 39 -4.50 2.72 -7.39
C GLN A 39 -5.56 2.50 -8.46
N GLN A 40 -6.80 2.87 -8.17
CA GLN A 40 -7.91 2.88 -9.12
C GLN A 40 -8.53 4.27 -9.17
N LYS A 41 -8.53 4.88 -10.34
CA LYS A 41 -9.24 6.14 -10.58
C LYS A 41 -10.66 5.85 -11.06
N PRO A 42 -11.61 6.79 -10.89
CA PRO A 42 -12.96 6.63 -11.42
C PRO A 42 -12.95 6.28 -12.91
N GLY A 43 -13.61 5.17 -13.27
CA GLY A 43 -13.70 4.69 -14.66
C GLY A 43 -12.47 3.95 -15.20
N SER A 44 -11.42 3.71 -14.38
CA SER A 44 -10.23 2.94 -14.79
C SER A 44 -10.15 1.58 -14.10
N SER A 45 -9.35 0.66 -14.64
CA SER A 45 -8.93 -0.54 -13.91
C SER A 45 -7.91 -0.20 -12.81
N PRO A 46 -7.80 -1.01 -11.74
CA PRO A 46 -6.69 -0.90 -10.80
C PRO A 46 -5.34 -1.06 -11.52
N ARG A 47 -4.38 -0.20 -11.20
CA ARG A 47 -3.00 -0.29 -11.70
C ARG A 47 -2.04 -0.48 -10.54
N LEU A 48 -0.95 -1.21 -10.77
CA LEU A 48 0.12 -1.34 -9.76
C LEU A 48 0.65 0.05 -9.41
N PHE A 49 0.67 0.35 -8.11
CA PHE A 49 1.13 1.61 -7.56
C PHE A 49 2.47 1.45 -6.86
N LEU A 50 2.57 0.47 -5.95
CA LEU A 50 3.80 0.14 -5.24
C LEU A 50 3.87 -1.37 -4.98
N TYR A 51 5.01 -1.98 -5.29
CA TYR A 51 5.45 -3.27 -4.74
C TYR A 51 6.43 -3.01 -3.60
N HIS A 52 6.25 -3.71 -2.47
CA HIS A 52 7.10 -3.55 -1.29
C HIS A 52 7.33 -4.91 -0.59
N TYR A 53 8.53 -5.46 -0.75
CA TYR A 53 9.01 -6.57 0.07
C TYR A 53 9.85 -6.08 1.24
N SER A 54 10.88 -5.28 0.98
CA SER A 54 11.73 -4.65 2.00
C SER A 54 12.10 -3.22 1.59
N ASP A 55 12.82 -2.50 2.45
CA ASP A 55 13.33 -1.16 2.08
C ASP A 55 14.34 -1.19 0.93
N SER A 56 15.08 -2.28 0.78
CA SER A 56 16.01 -2.51 -0.33
C SER A 56 15.36 -3.16 -1.54
N ASP A 57 14.16 -3.73 -1.40
CA ASP A 57 13.40 -4.39 -2.46
C ASP A 57 11.95 -3.85 -2.50
N LYS A 58 11.81 -2.68 -3.11
CA LYS A 58 10.54 -2.02 -3.40
C LYS A 58 10.60 -1.33 -4.76
N GLN A 59 9.49 -1.35 -5.48
CA GLN A 59 9.40 -0.80 -6.82
C GLN A 59 8.09 -0.05 -7.03
N LEU A 60 8.18 1.14 -7.61
CA LEU A 60 7.04 1.92 -8.04
C LEU A 60 6.47 1.38 -9.36
N GLY A 61 5.15 1.42 -9.48
CA GLY A 61 4.49 1.11 -10.74
C GLY A 61 4.84 2.12 -11.86
N PRO A 62 4.61 1.77 -13.13
CA PRO A 62 4.87 2.67 -14.24
C PRO A 62 4.14 4.02 -14.10
N GLY A 63 4.90 5.13 -14.20
CA GLY A 63 4.35 6.48 -14.09
C GLY A 63 3.82 6.83 -12.69
N VAL A 64 4.27 6.14 -11.65
CA VAL A 64 3.99 6.51 -10.26
C VAL A 64 5.04 7.53 -9.79
N PRO A 65 4.63 8.67 -9.19
CA PRO A 65 5.56 9.70 -8.72
C PRO A 65 6.54 9.22 -7.64
N SER A 66 7.76 9.77 -7.61
CA SER A 66 8.79 9.44 -6.63
C SER A 66 8.45 9.84 -5.18
N ARG A 67 7.39 10.63 -4.98
CA ARG A 67 6.84 11.00 -3.66
C ARG A 67 6.12 9.83 -2.96
N VAL A 68 5.94 8.72 -3.67
CA VAL A 68 5.31 7.49 -3.15
C VAL A 68 6.37 6.59 -2.52
N SER A 69 6.07 6.06 -1.35
CA SER A 69 6.89 5.06 -0.67
C SER A 69 6.00 4.11 0.15
N GLY A 70 6.61 3.11 0.79
CA GLY A 70 5.91 2.24 1.72
C GLY A 70 6.76 1.90 2.93
N SER A 71 6.10 1.40 3.96
CA SER A 71 6.75 0.89 5.17
C SER A 71 5.95 -0.27 5.76
N LYS A 72 6.58 -1.00 6.68
CA LYS A 72 5.96 -2.13 7.39
C LYS A 72 6.23 -2.01 8.88
N GLU A 73 5.19 -2.24 9.67
CA GLU A 73 5.24 -2.26 11.12
C GLU A 73 4.80 -3.64 11.61
N THR A 74 5.76 -4.45 12.07
CA THR A 74 5.51 -5.84 12.47
C THR A 74 4.81 -5.94 13.83
N SER A 75 4.94 -4.94 14.70
CA SER A 75 4.26 -4.88 16.00
C SER A 75 2.75 -4.72 15.88
N SER A 76 2.29 -3.92 14.91
CA SER A 76 0.87 -3.72 14.57
C SER A 76 0.40 -4.57 13.39
N ASN A 77 1.29 -5.43 12.87
CA ASN A 77 1.10 -6.23 11.66
C ASN A 77 0.51 -5.45 10.47
N THR A 78 0.99 -4.21 10.27
CA THR A 78 0.41 -3.26 9.32
C THR A 78 1.46 -2.81 8.31
N ALA A 79 1.09 -2.88 7.03
CA ALA A 79 1.84 -2.24 5.95
C ALA A 79 1.24 -0.87 5.65
N PHE A 80 2.08 0.08 5.25
CA PHE A 80 1.65 1.45 4.94
C PHE A 80 2.06 1.84 3.53
N LEU A 81 1.14 2.50 2.82
CA LEU A 81 1.44 3.31 1.65
C LEU A 81 1.58 4.76 2.10
N LEU A 82 2.68 5.40 1.71
CA LEU A 82 3.01 6.76 2.04
C LEU A 82 3.02 7.58 0.74
N ILE A 83 2.23 8.65 0.69
CA ILE A 83 2.22 9.59 -0.42
C ILE A 83 2.51 10.97 0.17
N SER A 84 3.75 11.44 0.00
CA SER A 84 4.14 12.77 0.49
C SER A 84 3.74 13.84 -0.52
N GLY A 85 3.40 15.05 -0.03
CA GLY A 85 3.06 16.15 -0.93
C GLY A 85 1.84 15.87 -1.79
N LEU A 86 0.72 15.48 -1.17
CA LEU A 86 -0.52 15.12 -1.85
C LEU A 86 -0.93 16.16 -2.91
N GLN A 87 -1.31 15.65 -4.07
CA GLN A 87 -1.80 16.43 -5.20
C GLN A 87 -3.22 15.99 -5.59
N PRO A 88 -4.01 16.81 -6.30
CA PRO A 88 -5.36 16.45 -6.73
C PRO A 88 -5.44 15.12 -7.50
N GLU A 89 -4.38 14.75 -8.24
CA GLU A 89 -4.36 13.50 -9.00
C GLU A 89 -4.18 12.24 -8.14
N ASP A 90 -3.88 12.40 -6.84
CA ASP A 90 -3.80 11.32 -5.85
C ASP A 90 -5.19 10.94 -5.29
N GLU A 91 -6.25 11.68 -5.63
CA GLU A 91 -7.62 11.29 -5.27
C GLU A 91 -8.04 10.05 -6.08
N ALA A 92 -8.14 8.92 -5.40
CA ALA A 92 -8.39 7.61 -5.98
C ALA A 92 -8.77 6.59 -4.89
N ASP A 93 -9.28 5.44 -5.32
CA ASP A 93 -9.36 4.26 -4.48
C ASP A 93 -8.00 3.55 -4.44
N TYR A 94 -7.61 3.10 -3.25
CA TYR A 94 -6.35 2.40 -3.02
C TYR A 94 -6.59 1.04 -2.38
N TYR A 95 -6.01 0.00 -2.96
CA TYR A 95 -6.19 -1.37 -2.50
C TYR A 95 -4.85 -2.01 -2.20
N CYS A 96 -4.75 -2.70 -1.07
CA CYS A 96 -3.61 -3.54 -0.77
C CYS A 96 -3.88 -5.01 -1.06
N GLN A 97 -2.83 -5.72 -1.46
CA GLN A 97 -2.83 -7.17 -1.62
C GLN A 97 -1.56 -7.72 -1.00
N VAL A 98 -1.67 -8.91 -0.42
CA VAL A 98 -0.54 -9.70 0.07
C VAL A 98 -0.40 -10.93 -0.82
N TYR A 99 0.83 -11.23 -1.24
CA TYR A 99 1.14 -12.53 -1.82
C TYR A 99 1.84 -13.40 -0.77
N GLU A 100 1.24 -14.56 -0.51
CA GLU A 100 1.84 -15.62 0.27
C GLU A 100 2.49 -16.61 -0.71
N SER A 101 3.82 -16.68 -0.72
CA SER A 101 4.48 -17.84 -1.31
C SER A 101 4.17 -19.04 -0.40
N SER A 102 3.31 -19.95 -0.86
CA SER A 102 3.24 -21.28 -0.26
C SER A 102 4.61 -21.93 -0.42
N ALA A 103 5.39 -21.97 0.65
CA ALA A 103 6.48 -22.93 0.75
C ALA A 103 5.82 -24.31 0.86
N ASN A 104 6.10 -25.18 -0.10
CA ASN A 104 5.79 -26.61 0.01
C ASN A 104 6.52 -27.22 1.21
#